data_AF-K2BFC5-F1
#
_entry.id   AF-K2BFC5-F1
#
_cell.length_a   1.000
_cell.length_b   1.000
_cell.length_c   1.000
_cell.angle_alpha   90.00
_cell.angle_beta   90.00
_cell.angle_gamma   90.00
#
_symmetry.space_group_name_H-M   'P 1'
#
loop_
_entity.id
_entity.type
_entity.pdbx_description
1 polymer ?
#
loop_
_entity_poly.entity_id
_entity_poly.type
_entity_poly.pdbx_seq_one_letter_code
_entity_poly.pdbx_strand_id
1 'polypeptide(L)'
;MKFFEYIFGSNGSYSSDMKSLSREQIHLFVSQYQIQTLSIHEEKAIEDALDHARQQGKISLRKIDSTLQSLVSTRTISINDKQGVFAVFRQYFES
;
A
#
# COMPACT_ATOMS: atom_id res chain seq x y z
N MET A 1 18.88 5.93 16.74
CA MET A 1 18.16 5.16 15.70
C MET A 1 16.84 4.74 16.30
N LYS A 2 15.75 5.45 15.98
CA LYS A 2 14.44 5.24 16.64
C LYS A 2 13.78 4.00 16.05
N PHE A 3 13.59 3.01 16.92
CA PHE A 3 12.89 1.77 16.68
C PHE A 3 11.41 2.05 16.36
N PHE A 4 10.96 1.64 15.19
CA PHE A 4 9.54 1.65 14.83
C PHE A 4 8.84 0.47 15.49
N GLU A 5 8.67 0.55 16.81
CA GLU A 5 7.55 -0.11 17.46
C GLU A 5 6.30 0.71 17.13
N TYR A 6 5.58 0.32 16.07
CA TYR A 6 4.19 0.72 15.95
C TYR A 6 3.31 -0.51 15.82
N ILE A 7 2.71 -0.78 16.96
CA ILE A 7 1.56 -1.64 17.22
C ILE A 7 0.58 -1.60 16.04
N PHE A 8 0.63 -2.63 15.19
CA PHE A 8 -0.44 -2.92 14.22
C PHE A 8 -1.52 -3.73 14.93
N GLY A 9 -2.34 -3.04 15.70
CA GLY A 9 -3.39 -3.66 16.49
C GLY A 9 -4.17 -2.63 17.28
N SER A 10 -4.77 -1.64 16.61
CA SER A 10 -5.80 -0.80 17.20
C SER A 10 -6.62 -0.16 16.09
N ASN A 11 -7.94 -0.23 16.25
CA ASN A 11 -8.98 0.29 15.37
C ASN A 11 -8.82 1.80 15.08
N GLY A 12 -7.88 2.17 14.22
CA GLY A 12 -7.90 3.47 13.58
C GLY A 12 -9.10 3.49 12.65
N SER A 13 -10.06 4.39 12.90
CA SER A 13 -11.13 4.70 11.95
C SER A 13 -10.49 5.20 10.65
N TYR A 14 -10.09 4.28 9.79
CA TYR A 14 -9.72 4.59 8.42
C TYR A 14 -10.89 5.32 7.79
N SER A 15 -10.64 6.52 7.25
CA SER A 15 -11.68 7.28 6.58
C SER A 15 -12.33 6.39 5.52
N SER A 16 -13.66 6.33 5.52
CA SER A 16 -14.46 5.60 4.53
C SER A 16 -14.29 6.14 3.12
N ASP A 17 -13.55 7.25 2.98
CA ASP A 17 -13.26 7.94 1.74
C ASP A 17 -12.60 6.98 0.76
N MET A 18 -13.34 6.70 -0.30
CA MET A 18 -12.86 5.97 -1.45
C MET A 18 -12.31 6.97 -2.46
N LYS A 19 -11.00 7.03 -2.60
CA LYS A 19 -10.38 7.84 -3.65
C LYS A 19 -10.31 7.05 -4.94
N SER A 20 -10.51 7.77 -6.05
CA SER A 20 -10.18 7.26 -7.38
C SER A 20 -8.67 7.08 -7.46
N LEU A 21 -8.26 5.88 -7.84
CA LEU A 21 -6.87 5.50 -8.01
C LEU A 21 -6.77 4.83 -9.38
N SER A 22 -6.05 5.42 -10.33
CA SER A 22 -5.83 4.80 -11.64
C SER A 22 -4.69 3.79 -11.58
N ARG A 23 -4.62 2.88 -12.55
CA ARG A 23 -3.52 1.92 -12.66
C ARG A 23 -2.18 2.63 -12.85
N GLU A 24 -2.17 3.73 -13.60
CA GLU A 24 -0.99 4.58 -13.81
C GLU A 24 -0.52 5.23 -12.51
N GLN A 25 -1.46 5.68 -11.66
CA GLN A 25 -1.13 6.21 -10.34
C GLN A 25 -0.57 5.12 -9.42
N ILE A 26 -1.13 3.91 -9.45
CA ILE A 26 -0.56 2.77 -8.69
C ILE A 26 0.89 2.54 -9.13
N HIS A 27 1.14 2.45 -10.43
CA HIS A 27 2.48 2.24 -10.97
C HIS A 27 3.45 3.35 -10.51
N LEU A 28 3.03 4.62 -10.54
CA LEU A 28 3.85 5.74 -10.06
C LEU A 28 4.16 5.66 -8.56
N PHE A 29 3.21 5.22 -7.73
CA PHE A 29 3.40 5.13 -6.27
C PHE A 29 4.23 3.92 -5.85
N VAL A 30 4.13 2.82 -6.61
CA VAL A 30 4.80 1.56 -6.31
C VAL A 30 6.19 1.49 -6.96
N SER A 31 6.45 2.32 -7.98
CA SER A 31 7.75 2.38 -8.66
C SER A 31 8.93 2.58 -7.70
N GLN A 32 10.07 1.96 -8.01
CA GLN A 32 11.32 1.96 -7.25
C GLN A 32 11.83 3.39 -7.01
N TYR A 33 11.37 4.33 -7.84
CA TYR A 33 11.63 5.74 -7.68
C TYR A 33 11.07 6.32 -6.37
N GLN A 34 9.89 5.86 -5.95
CA GLN A 34 9.27 6.20 -4.66
C GLN A 34 9.77 5.31 -3.53
N ILE A 35 10.07 4.04 -3.82
CA ILE A 35 10.39 3.03 -2.80
C ILE A 35 11.60 2.21 -3.25
N GLN A 36 12.78 2.68 -2.88
CA GLN A 36 14.07 2.11 -3.32
C GLN A 36 14.31 0.65 -2.86
N THR A 37 13.51 0.15 -1.91
CA THR A 37 13.64 -1.22 -1.39
C THR A 37 12.83 -2.25 -2.17
N LEU A 38 11.90 -1.82 -3.03
CA LEU A 38 11.04 -2.70 -3.80
C LEU A 38 11.77 -3.27 -5.01
N SER A 39 11.73 -4.59 -5.18
CA SER A 39 12.17 -5.25 -6.41
C SER A 39 11.06 -5.22 -7.48
N ILE A 40 11.43 -5.28 -8.76
CA ILE A 40 10.48 -5.30 -9.89
C ILE A 40 9.40 -6.38 -9.74
N HIS A 41 9.73 -7.52 -9.12
CA HIS A 41 8.78 -8.59 -8.84
C HIS A 41 7.75 -8.21 -7.78
N GLU A 42 8.20 -7.53 -6.72
CA GLU A 42 7.34 -7.04 -5.64
C GLU A 42 6.45 -5.89 -6.09
N GLU A 43 7.00 -4.98 -6.91
CA GLU A 43 6.22 -3.90 -7.53
C GLU A 43 5.04 -4.45 -8.31
N LYS A 44 5.32 -5.39 -9.21
CA LYS A 44 4.29 -6.01 -10.04
C LYS A 44 3.26 -6.75 -9.19
N ALA A 45 3.68 -7.44 -8.13
CA ALA A 45 2.78 -8.13 -7.23
C ALA A 45 1.86 -7.16 -6.47
N ILE A 46 2.40 -6.01 -6.03
CA ILE A 46 1.60 -4.95 -5.38
C ILE A 46 0.65 -4.32 -6.38
N GLU A 47 1.12 -4.01 -7.59
CA GLU A 47 0.30 -3.43 -8.65
C GLU A 47 -0.89 -4.32 -8.99
N ASP A 48 -0.64 -5.61 -9.26
CA ASP A 48 -1.69 -6.57 -9.58
C ASP A 48 -2.65 -6.74 -8.39
N ALA A 49 -2.13 -6.83 -7.16
CA ALA A 49 -2.97 -6.97 -5.98
C ALA A 49 -3.84 -5.73 -5.71
N LEU A 50 -3.31 -4.53 -5.93
CA LEU A 50 -4.06 -3.29 -5.80
C LEU A 50 -5.07 -3.12 -6.94
N ASP A 51 -4.72 -3.50 -8.16
CA ASP A 51 -5.65 -3.46 -9.29
C ASP A 51 -6.83 -4.42 -9.07
N HIS A 52 -6.58 -5.62 -8.55
CA HIS A 52 -7.62 -6.56 -8.12
C HIS A 52 -8.42 -6.08 -6.89
N ALA A 53 -7.80 -5.33 -5.98
CA ALA A 53 -8.47 -4.82 -4.79
C ALA A 53 -9.36 -3.60 -5.06
N ARG A 54 -9.20 -2.94 -6.21
CA ARG A 54 -10.03 -1.82 -6.64
C ARG A 54 -11.45 -2.29 -6.95
N GLN A 55 -12.43 -1.49 -6.53
CA GLN A 55 -13.82 -1.67 -6.90
C GLN A 55 -14.25 -0.43 -7.71
N GLN A 56 -14.60 -0.63 -8.98
CA GLN A 56 -14.99 0.45 -9.90
C GLN A 56 -13.95 1.58 -10.00
N GLY A 57 -12.66 1.22 -9.94
CA GLY A 57 -11.54 2.17 -10.03
C GLY A 57 -11.28 2.98 -8.77
N LYS A 58 -11.99 2.71 -7.67
CA LYS A 58 -11.76 3.31 -6.37
C LYS A 58 -11.22 2.29 -5.38
N ILE A 59 -10.47 2.79 -4.40
CA ILE A 59 -9.97 1.98 -3.29
C ILE A 59 -9.97 2.82 -2.02
N SER A 60 -10.08 2.18 -0.86
CA SER A 60 -9.94 2.83 0.44
C SER A 60 -8.59 2.51 1.06
N LEU A 61 -8.11 3.39 1.94
CA LEU A 61 -6.85 3.18 2.65
C LEU A 61 -6.85 1.86 3.46
N ARG A 62 -8.00 1.51 4.05
CA ARG A 62 -8.19 0.23 4.75
C ARG A 62 -8.01 -0.97 3.82
N LYS A 63 -8.53 -0.87 2.59
CA LYS A 63 -8.41 -1.95 1.60
C LYS A 63 -6.96 -2.09 1.15
N ILE A 64 -6.24 -0.97 0.94
CA ILE A 64 -4.81 -0.96 0.66
C ILE A 64 -4.03 -1.65 1.78
N ASP A 65 -4.23 -1.25 3.04
CA ASP A 65 -3.56 -1.86 4.20
C ASP A 65 -3.81 -3.38 4.28
N SER A 66 -5.06 -3.79 4.07
CA SER A 66 -5.44 -5.22 4.08
C SER A 66 -4.79 -6.00 2.94
N THR A 67 -4.73 -5.43 1.74
CA THR A 67 -4.08 -6.05 0.57
C THR A 67 -2.58 -6.19 0.79
N LEU A 68 -1.91 -5.13 1.25
CA LEU A 68 -0.47 -5.17 1.56
C LEU A 68 -0.18 -6.14 2.71
N GLN A 69 -1.03 -6.18 3.73
CA GLN A 69 -0.92 -7.15 4.83
C GLN A 69 -1.01 -8.59 4.31
N SER A 70 -1.88 -8.86 3.33
CA SER A 70 -1.97 -10.16 2.68
C SER A 70 -0.68 -10.52 1.96
N LEU A 71 -0.06 -9.57 1.25
CA LEU A 71 1.21 -9.76 0.55
C LEU A 71 2.39 -10.00 1.50
N VAL A 72 2.40 -9.34 2.65
CA VAL A 72 3.37 -9.62 3.72
C VAL A 72 3.15 -11.03 4.28
N SER A 73 1.89 -11.42 4.50
CA SER A 73 1.55 -12.75 5.02
C SER A 73 1.95 -13.87 4.05
N THR A 74 1.91 -13.62 2.74
CA THR A 74 2.39 -14.57 1.70
C THR A 74 3.89 -14.48 1.47
N ARG A 75 4.62 -13.66 2.25
CA ARG A 75 6.05 -13.36 2.09
C ARG A 75 6.41 -12.85 0.70
N THR A 76 5.46 -12.22 0.03
CA THR A 76 5.67 -11.62 -1.28
C THR A 76 6.42 -10.31 -1.15
N ILE A 77 6.15 -9.53 -0.10
CA ILE A 77 6.83 -8.26 0.21
C ILE A 77 7.26 -8.25 1.68
N SER A 78 8.27 -7.45 2.04
CA SER A 78 8.66 -7.30 3.44
C SER A 78 7.73 -6.35 4.21
N ILE A 79 7.78 -6.42 5.55
CA ILE A 79 7.06 -5.47 6.42
C ILE A 79 7.51 -4.03 6.16
N ASN A 80 8.80 -3.83 5.84
CA ASN A 80 9.35 -2.51 5.54
C ASN A 80 8.78 -1.97 4.22
N ASP A 81 8.69 -2.82 3.20
CA ASP A 81 8.11 -2.43 1.90
C ASP A 81 6.63 -2.08 2.05
N LYS A 82 5.87 -2.87 2.83
CA LYS A 82 4.51 -2.53 3.20
C LYS A 82 4.44 -1.12 3.81
N GLN A 83 5.31 -0.79 4.75
CA GLN A 83 5.29 0.52 5.42
C GLN A 83 5.60 1.66 4.45
N GLY A 84 6.60 1.48 3.58
CA GLY A 84 6.93 2.46 2.55
C GLY A 84 5.75 2.72 1.60
N VAL A 85 5.18 1.64 1.07
CA VAL A 85 4.04 1.70 0.14
C VAL A 85 2.84 2.34 0.82
N PHE A 86 2.52 1.92 2.03
CA PHE A 86 1.39 2.44 2.77
C PHE A 86 1.52 3.91 3.13
N ALA A 87 2.74 4.39 3.42
CA ALA A 87 2.99 5.81 3.69
C ALA A 87 2.71 6.69 2.46
N VAL A 88 3.15 6.26 1.27
CA VAL A 88 2.88 6.96 0.01
C VAL A 88 1.38 7.05 -0.25
N PHE A 89 0.65 5.95 -0.07
CA PHE A 89 -0.81 5.95 -0.22
C PHE A 89 -1.50 6.81 0.85
N ARG A 90 -1.05 6.78 2.11
CA ARG A 90 -1.62 7.64 3.16
C ARG A 90 -1.47 9.11 2.80
N GLN A 91 -0.28 9.53 2.36
CA GLN A 91 -0.04 10.90 1.94
C GLN A 91 -0.94 11.31 0.77
N TYR A 92 -1.16 10.42 -0.21
CA TYR A 92 -2.11 10.69 -1.30
C TYR A 92 -3.56 10.83 -0.82
N PHE A 93 -3.97 10.11 0.22
CA PHE A 93 -5.31 10.24 0.79
C PHE A 93 -5.50 11.51 1.63
N GLU A 94 -4.43 11.99 2.27
CA GLU A 94 -4.42 13.22 3.07
C GLU A 94 -4.24 14.50 2.23
N SER A 95 -3.72 14.39 1.00
CA SER A 95 -3.62 15.49 0.01
C SER A 95 -4.92 15.76 -0.73
#